data_AF-V7D0V5-F1
#
_entry.id   AF-V7D0V5-F1
#
_cell.length_a   1.000
_cell.length_b   1.000
_cell.length_c   1.000
_cell.angle_alpha   90.00
_cell.angle_beta   90.00
_cell.angle_gamma   90.00
#
_symmetry.space_group_name_H-M   'P 1'
#
loop_
_entity.id
_entity.type
_entity.pdbx_description
1 polymer ?
#
loop_
_entity_poly.entity_id
_entity_poly.type
_entity_poly.pdbx_seq_one_letter_code
_entity_poly.pdbx_strand_id
1 'polypeptide(L)'
;MELSVLFLEHVITVLSQIPILKGDVDRVEDSPVDSHTEDGKLQAAIFALTAFFRGGGKVGKRAVEQNYASVLSELTLQLGSCHGLTYSGQHEPLRNLLTAFQAFCECVGDLEMGKILARDGELLENERWISLIGDIAGCISIKRPKEVQNICLFLKNSLYRPQKYQREAAAAALSEFIRYR
;
A
#
# COMPACT_ATOMS: atom_id res chain seq x y z
N MET A 1 7.95 6.29 22.67
CA MET A 1 6.88 5.55 21.96
C MET A 1 5.98 6.53 21.21
N GLU A 2 5.62 7.65 21.83
CA GLU A 2 4.79 8.69 21.20
C GLU A 2 5.39 9.23 19.88
N LEU A 3 6.68 9.59 19.86
CA LEU A 3 7.33 10.08 18.63
C LEU A 3 7.33 9.08 17.48
N SER A 4 7.49 7.78 17.75
CA SER A 4 7.47 6.75 16.70
C SER A 4 6.08 6.55 16.11
N VAL A 5 5.03 6.68 16.92
CA VAL A 5 3.64 6.62 16.45
C VAL A 5 3.32 7.86 15.63
N LEU A 6 3.62 9.06 16.14
CA LEU A 6 3.40 10.32 15.43
C LEU A 6 4.14 10.38 14.09
N PHE A 7 5.38 9.91 14.05
CA PHE A 7 6.14 9.84 12.81
C PHE A 7 5.50 8.88 11.81
N LEU A 8 5.10 7.68 12.26
CA LEU A 8 4.45 6.69 11.40
C LEU A 8 3.12 7.23 10.85
N GLU A 9 2.28 7.79 11.71
CA GLU A 9 1.00 8.42 11.32
C GLU A 9 1.21 9.56 10.33
N HIS A 10 2.24 10.38 10.53
CA HIS A 10 2.59 11.44 9.60
C HIS A 10 2.98 10.89 8.22
N VAL A 11 3.83 9.87 8.16
CA VAL A 11 4.24 9.26 6.88
C VAL A 11 3.06 8.60 6.18
N ILE A 12 2.18 7.91 6.91
CA ILE A 12 0.93 7.34 6.37
C ILE A 12 0.00 8.44 5.85
N THR A 13 -0.13 9.54 6.57
CA THR A 13 -0.92 10.71 6.13
C THR A 13 -0.37 11.28 4.83
N VAL A 14 0.96 11.42 4.72
CA VAL A 14 1.61 11.87 3.48
C VAL A 14 1.27 10.93 2.33
N LEU A 15 1.41 9.62 2.49
CA LEU A 15 1.04 8.64 1.45
C LEU A 15 -0.41 8.77 1.01
N SER A 16 -1.31 8.91 1.98
CA SER A 16 -2.76 8.98 1.73
C SER A 16 -3.19 10.21 0.93
N GLN A 17 -2.40 11.28 0.96
CA GLN A 17 -2.68 12.58 0.35
C GLN A 17 -2.10 12.72 -1.06
N ILE A 18 -1.24 11.81 -1.51
CA ILE A 18 -0.57 11.95 -2.81
C ILE A 18 -1.61 11.80 -3.92
N PRO A 19 -1.86 12.87 -4.69
CA PRO A 19 -2.75 12.79 -5.83
C PRO A 19 -1.94 12.20 -6.98
N ILE A 20 -2.09 10.90 -7.27
CA ILE A 20 -1.48 10.39 -8.50
C ILE A 20 -2.31 10.90 -9.68
N LEU A 21 -1.73 11.86 -10.38
CA LEU A 21 -2.30 12.63 -11.47
C LEU A 21 -2.79 11.73 -12.62
N LYS A 22 -4.07 11.96 -13.00
CA LYS A 22 -4.68 11.88 -14.34
C LYS A 22 -4.03 10.90 -15.34
N GLY A 23 -4.52 9.65 -15.33
CA GLY A 23 -4.35 8.69 -16.43
C GLY A 23 -5.66 8.31 -17.13
N ASP A 24 -6.71 9.14 -17.00
CA ASP A 24 -8.00 8.88 -17.65
C ASP A 24 -8.65 10.22 -18.07
N VAL A 25 -8.13 10.78 -19.15
CA VAL A 25 -8.89 11.69 -20.01
C VAL A 25 -8.57 11.28 -21.43
N ASP A 26 -9.58 10.81 -22.15
CA ASP A 26 -9.58 10.66 -23.59
C ASP A 26 -8.79 11.80 -24.25
N ARG A 27 -7.82 11.43 -25.09
CA ARG A 27 -7.03 12.28 -26.00
C ARG A 27 -7.57 13.71 -26.17
N VAL A 28 -6.86 14.73 -25.66
CA VAL A 28 -6.61 16.04 -26.33
C VAL A 28 -5.52 16.79 -25.54
N GLU A 29 -4.43 17.07 -26.27
CA GLU A 29 -3.43 18.16 -26.16
C GLU A 29 -2.72 18.49 -24.83
N ASP A 30 -1.39 18.29 -24.91
CA ASP A 30 -0.27 18.99 -24.28
C ASP A 30 -0.57 20.04 -23.20
N SER A 31 -0.23 19.67 -21.96
CA SER A 31 0.48 20.59 -21.06
C SER A 31 1.50 19.79 -20.25
N PRO A 32 2.78 20.21 -20.18
CA PRO A 32 3.77 19.57 -19.32
C PRO A 32 3.51 20.04 -17.89
N VAL A 33 2.54 19.43 -17.22
CA VAL A 33 2.41 19.58 -15.78
C VAL A 33 3.52 18.74 -15.16
N ASP A 34 4.45 19.44 -14.51
CA ASP A 34 5.70 18.98 -13.92
C ASP A 34 5.55 17.68 -13.11
N SER A 35 5.73 16.54 -13.80
CA SER A 35 5.63 15.19 -13.27
C SER A 35 6.75 14.83 -12.31
N HIS A 36 7.72 15.73 -12.09
CA HIS A 36 8.88 15.50 -11.22
C HIS A 36 8.63 15.87 -9.75
N THR A 37 7.66 16.75 -9.46
CA THR A 37 7.49 17.30 -8.10
C THR A 37 6.68 16.42 -7.15
N GLU A 38 5.78 15.58 -7.66
CA GLU A 38 4.92 14.70 -6.85
C GLU A 38 5.53 13.31 -6.61
N ASP A 39 6.29 12.81 -7.59
CA ASP A 39 7.03 11.54 -7.51
C ASP A 39 8.02 11.53 -6.33
N GLY A 40 8.73 12.66 -6.12
CA GLY A 40 9.68 12.80 -5.01
C GLY A 40 9.05 12.64 -3.62
N LYS A 41 7.79 13.05 -3.43
CA LYS A 41 7.08 12.91 -2.14
C LYS A 41 6.66 11.46 -1.88
N LEU A 42 6.12 10.79 -2.90
CA LEU A 42 5.77 9.36 -2.82
C LEU A 42 7.00 8.54 -2.48
N GLN A 43 8.08 8.77 -3.22
CA GLN A 43 9.30 8.01 -3.08
C GLN A 43 9.97 8.24 -1.72
N ALA A 44 10.00 9.50 -1.25
CA ALA A 44 10.51 9.83 0.09
C ALA A 44 9.67 9.17 1.20
N ALA A 45 8.35 9.15 1.07
CA ALA A 45 7.47 8.51 2.06
C ALA A 45 7.64 6.98 2.09
N ILE A 46 7.75 6.34 0.92
CA ILE A 46 8.06 4.90 0.81
C ILE A 46 9.42 4.57 1.45
N PHE A 47 10.44 5.39 1.20
CA PHE A 47 11.75 5.20 1.82
C PHE A 47 11.73 5.42 3.33
N ALA A 48 11.00 6.43 3.81
CA ALA A 48 10.79 6.67 5.24
C ALA A 48 10.11 5.47 5.91
N LEU A 49 9.06 4.90 5.31
CA LEU A 49 8.44 3.67 5.82
C LEU A 49 9.41 2.50 5.84
N THR A 50 10.15 2.27 4.75
CA THR A 50 11.12 1.18 4.66
C THR A 50 12.18 1.28 5.75
N ALA A 51 12.74 2.47 5.96
CA ALA A 51 13.71 2.74 7.01
C ALA A 51 13.09 2.55 8.41
N PHE A 52 11.84 2.97 8.60
CA PHE A 52 11.13 2.79 9.86
C PHE A 52 10.90 1.31 10.19
N PHE A 53 10.45 0.51 9.22
CA PHE A 53 10.16 -0.91 9.42
C PHE A 53 11.42 -1.72 9.72
N ARG A 54 12.53 -1.45 9.01
CA ARG A 54 13.81 -2.15 9.20
C ARG A 54 14.61 -1.65 10.42
N GLY A 55 14.64 -0.33 10.62
CA GLY A 55 15.50 0.33 11.60
C GLY A 55 14.84 0.68 12.94
N GLY A 56 13.51 0.64 13.02
CA GLY A 56 12.78 1.09 14.21
C GLY A 56 12.90 0.19 15.46
N GLY A 57 13.44 -1.02 15.30
CA GLY A 57 13.62 -1.99 16.39
C GLY A 57 12.33 -2.29 17.16
N LYS A 58 12.45 -2.55 18.46
CA LYS A 58 11.29 -2.89 19.34
C LYS A 58 10.28 -1.75 19.53
N VAL A 59 10.71 -0.50 19.33
CA VAL A 59 9.84 0.67 19.49
C VAL A 59 9.03 0.91 18.22
N GLY A 60 9.71 0.90 17.07
CA GLY A 60 9.06 0.99 15.76
C GLY A 60 8.09 -0.16 15.54
N LYS A 61 8.50 -1.41 15.81
CA LYS A 61 7.61 -2.58 15.72
C LYS A 61 6.32 -2.38 16.51
N ARG A 62 6.40 -1.91 17.77
CA ARG A 62 5.20 -1.65 18.59
C ARG A 62 4.31 -0.56 18.01
N ALA A 63 4.90 0.49 17.43
CA ALA A 63 4.13 1.54 16.76
C ALA A 63 3.41 1.01 15.50
N VAL A 64 4.06 0.14 14.73
CA VAL A 64 3.45 -0.55 13.57
C VAL A 64 2.32 -1.47 14.02
N GLU A 65 2.53 -2.27 15.07
CA GLU A 65 1.50 -3.17 15.60
C GLU A 65 0.27 -2.41 16.12
N GLN A 66 0.46 -1.25 16.78
CA GLN A 66 -0.63 -0.38 17.21
C GLN A 66 -1.41 0.23 16.05
N ASN A 67 -0.75 0.46 14.92
CA ASN A 67 -1.33 1.08 13.73
C ASN A 67 -1.48 0.09 12.56
N TYR A 68 -1.52 -1.22 12.86
CA TYR A 68 -1.38 -2.27 11.86
C TYR A 68 -2.39 -2.11 10.72
N ALA A 69 -3.67 -1.94 11.07
CA ALA A 69 -4.74 -1.79 10.10
C ALA A 69 -4.56 -0.54 9.20
N SER A 70 -4.12 0.59 9.75
CA SER A 70 -3.90 1.82 8.99
C SER A 70 -2.72 1.67 8.03
N VAL A 71 -1.59 1.17 8.53
CA VAL A 71 -0.36 0.96 7.74
C VAL A 71 -0.60 -0.03 6.61
N LEU A 72 -1.20 -1.17 6.92
CA LEU A 72 -1.50 -2.20 5.93
C LEU A 72 -2.46 -1.68 4.86
N SER A 73 -3.54 -1.00 5.28
CA SER A 73 -4.51 -0.44 4.33
C SER A 73 -3.84 0.54 3.38
N GLU A 74 -2.99 1.43 3.88
CA GLU A 74 -2.28 2.39 3.04
C GLU A 74 -1.31 1.69 2.08
N LEU A 75 -0.52 0.72 2.53
CA LEU A 75 0.35 -0.07 1.66
C LEU A 75 -0.43 -0.79 0.55
N THR A 76 -1.60 -1.35 0.86
CA THR A 76 -2.50 -1.98 -0.12
C THR A 76 -3.02 -0.98 -1.15
N LEU A 77 -3.43 0.22 -0.74
CA LEU A 77 -3.91 1.27 -1.66
C LEU A 77 -2.78 1.79 -2.56
N GLN A 78 -1.60 1.99 -1.99
CA GLN A 78 -0.42 2.41 -2.75
C GLN A 78 0.04 1.32 -3.73
N LEU A 79 -0.24 0.04 -3.46
CA LEU A 79 0.07 -1.05 -4.39
C LEU A 79 -0.72 -0.90 -5.69
N GLY A 80 -2.02 -0.60 -5.60
CA GLY A 80 -2.82 -0.25 -6.78
C GLY A 80 -2.31 1.03 -7.46
N SER A 81 -1.97 2.05 -6.68
CA SER A 81 -1.51 3.34 -7.20
C SER A 81 -0.21 3.21 -8.01
N CYS A 82 0.80 2.53 -7.45
CA CYS A 82 2.07 2.25 -8.10
C CYS A 82 1.92 1.29 -9.29
N HIS A 83 0.94 0.39 -9.26
CA HIS A 83 0.60 -0.41 -10.43
C HIS A 83 0.02 0.46 -11.56
N GLY A 84 -0.81 1.45 -11.26
CA GLY A 84 -1.28 2.41 -12.26
C GLY A 84 -0.13 3.11 -13.00
N LEU A 85 0.95 3.42 -12.28
CA LEU A 85 2.14 4.05 -12.83
C LEU A 85 2.95 3.15 -13.76
N THR A 86 2.88 1.82 -13.63
CA THR A 86 3.61 0.92 -14.55
C THR A 86 3.07 0.99 -15.97
N TYR A 87 1.78 1.30 -16.16
CA TYR A 87 1.21 1.56 -17.48
C TYR A 87 1.82 2.78 -18.18
N SER A 88 2.34 3.73 -17.40
CA SER A 88 3.10 4.90 -17.89
C SER A 88 4.61 4.65 -17.99
N GLY A 89 5.07 3.40 -17.79
CA GLY A 89 6.49 3.02 -17.82
C GLY A 89 7.26 3.31 -16.53
N GLN A 90 6.60 3.82 -15.49
CA GLN A 90 7.23 4.12 -14.20
C GLN A 90 7.18 2.90 -13.27
N HIS A 91 8.21 2.06 -13.33
CA HIS A 91 8.29 0.83 -12.54
C HIS A 91 8.96 1.00 -11.17
N GLU A 92 9.73 2.07 -10.99
CA GLU A 92 10.51 2.31 -9.77
C GLU A 92 9.64 2.47 -8.50
N PRO A 93 8.54 3.26 -8.51
CA PRO A 93 7.70 3.43 -7.32
C PRO A 93 7.14 2.10 -6.81
N LEU A 94 6.75 1.21 -7.73
CA LEU A 94 6.22 -0.11 -7.38
C LEU A 94 7.28 -1.02 -6.76
N ARG A 95 8.50 -1.04 -7.30
CA ARG A 95 9.61 -1.81 -6.72
C ARG A 95 9.95 -1.33 -5.31
N ASN A 96 9.99 -0.01 -5.12
CA ASN A 96 10.27 0.58 -3.82
C ASN A 96 9.14 0.31 -2.82
N LEU A 97 7.88 0.37 -3.26
CA LEU A 97 6.75 0.02 -2.42
C LEU A 97 6.75 -1.46 -2.02
N LEU A 98 7.02 -2.38 -2.95
CA LEU A 98 7.12 -3.81 -2.64
C LEU A 98 8.23 -4.09 -1.62
N THR A 99 9.35 -3.36 -1.71
CA THR A 99 10.43 -3.42 -0.72
C THR A 99 9.97 -2.94 0.66
N ALA A 100 9.21 -1.84 0.71
CA ALA A 100 8.62 -1.33 1.95
C ALA A 100 7.61 -2.32 2.55
N PHE A 101 6.77 -2.93 1.71
CA PHE A 101 5.75 -3.90 2.13
C PHE A 101 6.40 -5.18 2.65
N GLN A 102 7.46 -5.67 2.00
CA GLN A 102 8.24 -6.79 2.51
C GLN A 102 8.86 -6.48 3.88
N ALA A 103 9.43 -5.29 4.04
CA ALA A 103 9.96 -4.84 5.32
C ALA A 103 8.87 -4.74 6.40
N PHE A 104 7.65 -4.33 6.05
CA PHE A 104 6.50 -4.36 6.96
C PHE A 104 6.18 -5.79 7.41
N CYS A 105 6.12 -6.76 6.49
CA CYS A 105 5.88 -8.17 6.80
C CYS A 105 6.91 -8.71 7.80
N GLU A 106 8.20 -8.40 7.59
CA GLU A 106 9.28 -8.76 8.51
C GLU A 106 9.10 -8.08 9.88
N CYS A 107 8.80 -6.78 9.89
CA CYS A 107 8.62 -5.98 11.10
C CYS A 107 7.51 -6.56 12.01
N VAL A 108 6.36 -6.91 11.44
CA VAL A 108 5.21 -7.47 12.16
C VAL A 108 5.29 -8.98 12.35
N GLY A 109 6.30 -9.64 11.77
CA GLY A 109 6.52 -11.09 11.89
C GLY A 109 5.56 -11.95 11.04
N ASP A 110 5.02 -11.41 9.95
CA ASP A 110 4.13 -12.15 9.05
C ASP A 110 4.85 -12.69 7.80
N LEU A 111 5.61 -13.76 7.99
CA LEU A 111 6.47 -14.34 6.95
C LEU A 111 5.70 -14.91 5.76
N GLU A 112 4.45 -15.39 5.94
CA GLU A 112 3.68 -15.92 4.80
C GLU A 112 3.18 -14.79 3.91
N MET A 113 2.74 -13.67 4.50
CA MET A 113 2.42 -12.47 3.72
C MET A 113 3.65 -11.96 2.96
N GLY A 114 4.84 -12.03 3.58
CA GLY A 114 6.10 -11.75 2.89
C GLY A 114 6.43 -12.72 1.75
N LYS A 115 6.07 -14.01 1.85
CA LYS A 115 6.24 -14.98 0.74
C LYS A 115 5.30 -14.69 -0.42
N ILE A 116 4.05 -14.32 -0.12
CA ILE A 116 3.05 -13.92 -1.13
C ILE A 116 3.58 -12.73 -1.94
N LEU A 117 4.07 -11.69 -1.25
CA LEU A 117 4.68 -10.51 -1.90
C LEU A 117 5.90 -10.85 -2.75
N ALA A 118 6.79 -11.72 -2.27
CA ALA A 118 7.99 -12.12 -3.00
C ALA A 118 7.67 -12.95 -4.25
N ARG A 119 6.66 -13.83 -4.19
CA ARG A 119 6.26 -14.71 -5.30
C ARG A 119 5.61 -13.94 -6.44
N ASP A 120 4.69 -13.03 -6.12
CA ASP A 120 3.85 -12.38 -7.13
C ASP A 120 4.29 -10.94 -7.45
N GLY A 121 5.21 -10.36 -6.64
CA GLY A 121 5.77 -9.02 -6.87
C GLY A 121 6.67 -8.91 -8.10
N GLU A 122 7.21 -10.02 -8.60
CA GLU A 122 8.01 -10.09 -9.83
C GLU A 122 7.15 -10.35 -11.09
N LEU A 123 5.86 -10.66 -10.93
CA LEU A 123 4.96 -11.10 -12.00
C LEU A 123 3.94 -9.99 -12.37
N LEU A 124 4.46 -8.83 -12.76
CA LEU A 124 3.70 -7.62 -13.14
C LEU A 124 3.10 -7.69 -14.56
N GLU A 125 2.35 -8.74 -14.86
CA GLU A 125 1.49 -8.81 -16.04
C GLU A 125 0.00 -8.68 -15.65
N ASN A 126 -0.80 -8.12 -16.56
CA ASN A 126 -2.19 -7.65 -16.38
C ASN A 126 -3.02 -8.45 -15.34
N GLU A 127 -3.68 -7.71 -14.45
CA GLU A 127 -4.62 -8.16 -13.39
C GLU A 127 -4.02 -9.01 -12.24
N ARG A 128 -2.77 -9.48 -12.32
CA ARG A 128 -2.15 -10.25 -11.21
C ARG A 128 -2.03 -9.47 -9.90
N TRP A 129 -1.91 -8.15 -9.95
CA TRP A 129 -1.84 -7.31 -8.75
C TRP A 129 -3.14 -7.35 -7.93
N ILE A 130 -4.30 -7.53 -8.59
CA ILE A 130 -5.60 -7.70 -7.91
C ILE A 130 -5.59 -9.03 -7.16
N SER A 131 -5.11 -10.11 -7.82
CA SER A 131 -4.95 -11.42 -7.18
C SER A 131 -3.98 -11.37 -6.01
N LEU A 132 -2.86 -10.65 -6.12
CA LEU A 132 -1.90 -10.45 -5.03
C LEU A 132 -2.56 -9.77 -3.83
N ILE A 133 -3.35 -8.72 -4.04
CA ILE A 133 -4.12 -8.08 -2.96
C ILE A 133 -5.09 -9.06 -2.33
N GLY A 134 -5.76 -9.88 -3.14
CA GLY A 134 -6.64 -10.94 -2.66
C GLY A 134 -5.90 -11.96 -1.78
N ASP A 135 -4.76 -12.46 -2.22
CA ASP A 135 -3.92 -13.40 -1.48
C ASP A 135 -3.43 -12.80 -0.15
N ILE A 136 -3.03 -11.52 -0.15
CA ILE A 136 -2.68 -10.78 1.07
C ILE A 136 -3.89 -10.72 2.02
N ALA A 137 -5.06 -10.32 1.54
CA ALA A 137 -6.28 -10.23 2.34
C ALA A 137 -6.72 -11.60 2.91
N GLY A 138 -6.60 -12.67 2.12
CA GLY A 138 -6.83 -14.03 2.58
C GLY A 138 -5.85 -14.45 3.67
N CYS A 139 -4.56 -14.14 3.50
CA CYS A 139 -3.53 -14.38 4.51
C CYS A 139 -3.86 -13.69 5.85
N ILE A 140 -4.25 -12.43 5.80
CA ILE A 140 -4.66 -11.63 6.97
C ILE A 140 -5.91 -12.22 7.62
N SER A 141 -6.90 -12.64 6.83
CA SER A 141 -8.15 -13.24 7.34
C SER A 141 -7.87 -14.47 8.20
N ILE A 142 -6.90 -15.29 7.79
CA ILE A 142 -6.51 -16.51 8.51
C ILE A 142 -5.62 -16.18 9.71
N LYS A 143 -4.61 -15.33 9.54
CA LYS A 143 -3.56 -15.12 10.55
C LYS A 143 -3.85 -14.05 11.57
N ARG A 144 -4.59 -13.01 11.17
CA ARG A 144 -4.88 -11.82 11.97
C ARG A 144 -6.36 -11.46 11.90
N PRO A 145 -7.29 -12.39 12.22
CA PRO A 145 -8.73 -12.14 12.10
C PRO A 145 -9.21 -10.94 12.93
N LYS A 146 -8.50 -10.60 14.02
CA LYS A 146 -8.81 -9.43 14.86
C LYS A 146 -8.59 -8.08 14.17
N GLU A 147 -7.67 -8.03 13.19
CA GLU A 147 -7.35 -6.80 12.45
C GLU A 147 -8.35 -6.53 11.32
N VAL A 148 -9.01 -7.58 10.81
CA VAL A 148 -9.88 -7.53 9.63
C VAL A 148 -10.95 -6.44 9.76
N GLN A 149 -11.61 -6.32 10.92
CA GLN A 149 -12.63 -5.30 11.11
C GLN A 149 -12.09 -3.87 10.96
N ASN A 150 -10.93 -3.59 11.54
CA ASN A 150 -10.31 -2.27 11.47
C ASN A 150 -9.82 -1.97 10.04
N ILE A 151 -9.23 -2.95 9.36
CA ILE A 151 -8.80 -2.82 7.96
C ILE A 151 -10.00 -2.51 7.06
N CYS A 152 -11.12 -3.21 7.24
CA CYS A 152 -12.34 -2.94 6.48
C CYS A 152 -12.85 -1.50 6.68
N LEU A 153 -12.73 -0.93 7.89
CA LEU A 153 -13.11 0.47 8.14
C LEU A 153 -12.25 1.46 7.35
N PHE A 154 -10.93 1.24 7.28
CA PHE A 154 -10.03 2.07 6.48
C PHE A 154 -10.33 1.94 4.98
N LEU A 155 -10.43 0.70 4.48
CA LEU A 155 -10.60 0.43 3.05
C LEU A 155 -11.98 0.84 2.51
N LYS A 156 -13.05 0.76 3.32
CA LYS A 156 -14.40 1.20 2.90
C LYS A 156 -14.40 2.66 2.45
N ASN A 157 -13.68 3.52 3.17
CA ASN A 157 -13.59 4.93 2.82
C ASN A 157 -12.86 5.14 1.48
N SER A 158 -11.97 4.22 1.12
CA SER A 158 -11.20 4.27 -0.12
C SER A 158 -11.98 3.86 -1.36
N LEU A 159 -13.15 3.22 -1.22
CA LEU A 159 -14.04 2.91 -2.36
C LEU A 159 -14.59 4.15 -3.07
N TYR A 160 -14.60 5.30 -2.39
CA TYR A 160 -15.12 6.56 -2.93
C TYR A 160 -14.02 7.56 -3.31
N ARG A 161 -12.75 7.17 -3.19
CA ARG A 161 -11.62 8.03 -3.57
C ARG A 161 -11.60 8.27 -5.07
N PRO A 162 -11.10 9.42 -5.56
CA PRO A 162 -11.03 9.70 -6.99
C PRO A 162 -10.08 8.77 -7.76
N GLN A 163 -9.11 8.15 -7.09
CA GLN A 163 -8.11 7.27 -7.71
C GLN A 163 -8.68 5.88 -8.04
N LYS A 164 -8.80 5.57 -9.34
CA LYS A 164 -9.32 4.28 -9.85
C LYS A 164 -8.62 3.07 -9.24
N TYR A 165 -7.29 3.01 -9.33
CA TYR A 165 -6.55 1.85 -8.85
C TYR A 165 -6.58 1.67 -7.33
N GLN A 166 -6.77 2.76 -6.55
CA GLN A 166 -7.00 2.64 -5.10
C GLN A 166 -8.38 2.07 -4.79
N ARG A 167 -9.41 2.45 -5.56
CA ARG A 167 -10.75 1.87 -5.43
C ARG A 167 -10.73 0.38 -5.75
N GLU A 168 -10.05 0.00 -6.83
CA GLU A 168 -9.88 -1.40 -7.24
C GLU A 168 -9.10 -2.20 -6.18
N ALA A 169 -8.00 -1.65 -5.64
CA ALA A 169 -7.25 -2.24 -4.54
C ALA A 169 -8.13 -2.49 -3.30
N ALA A 170 -8.91 -1.47 -2.90
CA ALA A 170 -9.84 -1.57 -1.78
C ALA A 170 -10.92 -2.63 -2.04
N ALA A 171 -11.51 -2.65 -3.24
CA ALA A 171 -12.53 -3.62 -3.62
C ALA A 171 -12.00 -5.05 -3.63
N ALA A 172 -10.78 -5.27 -4.12
CA ALA A 172 -10.13 -6.58 -4.13
C ALA A 172 -9.95 -7.12 -2.71
N ALA A 173 -9.36 -6.33 -1.81
CA ALA A 173 -9.16 -6.72 -0.42
C ALA A 173 -10.49 -6.95 0.33
N LEU A 174 -11.45 -6.03 0.18
CA LEU A 174 -12.75 -6.13 0.85
C LEU A 174 -13.54 -7.35 0.37
N SER A 175 -13.48 -7.67 -0.93
CA SER A 175 -14.14 -8.86 -1.49
C SER A 175 -13.62 -10.14 -0.85
N GLU A 176 -12.31 -10.23 -0.59
CA GLU A 176 -11.75 -11.39 0.09
C GLU A 176 -12.09 -11.44 1.58
N PHE A 177 -12.07 -10.30 2.30
CA PHE A 177 -12.46 -10.28 3.71
C PHE A 177 -13.90 -10.77 3.96
N ILE A 178 -14.80 -10.59 2.98
CA ILE A 178 -16.17 -11.09 3.06
C ILE A 178 -16.23 -12.61 2.92
N ARG A 179 -15.33 -13.23 2.13
CA ARG A 179 -15.35 -14.70 1.92
C ARG A 179 -14.99 -15.50 3.18
N TYR A 180 -14.28 -14.89 4.12
CA TYR A 180 -13.83 -15.52 5.37
C TYR A 180 -14.71 -15.18 6.59
N ARG A 181 -15.88 -14.56 6.39
CA ARG A 181 -16.85 -14.25 7.45
C ARG A 181 -18.09 -15.13 7.39
#